data_AF-A0A8T5AZ79-F1
#
_entry.id   AF-A0A8T5AZ79-F1
#
_cell.length_a   1.000
_cell.length_b   1.000
_cell.length_c   1.000
_cell.angle_alpha   90.00
_cell.angle_beta   90.00
_cell.angle_gamma   90.00
#
_symmetry.space_group_name_H-M   'P 1'
#
loop_
_entity.id
_entity.type
_entity.pdbx_description
1 polymer ?
#
loop_
_entity_poly.entity_id
_entity_poly.type
_entity_poly.pdbx_seq_one_letter_code
_entity_poly.pdbx_strand_id
1 'polypeptide(L)' 'MVYCVKCGAKNPDDAKICSQCGAPLYSLTEGERTRRRDNECFGTH' A
#
# COMPACT_ATOMS: atom_id res chain seq x y z
N MET A 1 0.97 9.20 7.54
CA MET A 1 2.33 8.82 7.96
C MET A 1 2.46 7.31 7.92
N VAL A 2 3.55 6.77 7.36
CA VAL A 2 3.72 5.32 7.17
C VAL A 2 4.58 4.70 8.28
N TYR A 3 4.24 3.47 8.68
CA TYR A 3 5.00 2.70 9.66
C TYR A 3 5.70 1.53 8.96
N CYS A 4 6.98 1.32 9.27
CA CYS A 4 7.73 0.23 8.65
C CYS A 4 7.28 -1.13 9.20
N VAL A 5 6.74 -1.99 8.34
CA VAL A 5 6.32 -3.36 8.71
C VAL A 5 7.46 -4.27 9.16
N LYS A 6 8.73 -3.88 8.95
CA LYS A 6 9.91 -4.65 9.38
C LYS A 6 10.43 -4.27 10.77
N CYS A 7 10.31 -3.01 11.19
CA CYS A 7 10.91 -2.53 12.44
C CYS A 7 10.01 -1.61 13.30
N GLY A 8 8.80 -1.27 12.83
CA GLY A 8 7.88 -0.37 13.51
C GLY A 8 8.22 1.13 13.40
N ALA A 9 9.31 1.51 12.76
CA ALA A 9 9.72 2.92 12.67
C ALA A 9 8.70 3.81 11.94
N LYS A 10 8.47 5.02 12.48
CA LYS A 10 7.73 6.11 11.82
C LYS A 10 8.53 6.66 10.64
N ASN A 11 7.96 6.65 9.45
CA ASN A 11 8.53 7.22 8.22
C ASN A 11 7.51 8.15 7.54
N PRO A 12 7.94 9.20 6.80
CA PRO A 12 7.00 10.07 6.08
C PRO A 12 6.32 9.32 4.93
N ASP A 13 5.14 9.77 4.50
CA ASP A 13 4.29 9.10 3.51
C ASP A 13 4.90 8.95 2.11
N ASP A 14 5.85 9.84 1.77
CA ASP A 14 6.64 9.81 0.54
C ASP A 14 7.89 8.91 0.65
N ALA A 15 8.20 8.38 1.84
CA ALA A 15 9.37 7.53 2.04
C ALA A 15 9.21 6.19 1.30
N LYS A 16 10.00 6.03 0.25
CA LYS A 16 10.14 4.77 -0.51
C LYS A 16 10.88 3.68 0.27
N ILE A 17 11.74 4.07 1.20
CA ILE A 17 12.61 3.19 1.99
C ILE A 17 12.62 3.68 3.44
N CYS A 18 12.65 2.74 4.39
CA CYS A 18 12.72 3.05 5.81
C CYS A 18 14.08 3.64 6.19
N SER A 19 14.07 4.84 6.77
CA SER A 19 15.29 5.55 7.21
C SER A 19 16.03 4.86 8.37
N GLN A 20 15.38 3.93 9.08
CA GLN A 20 15.93 3.28 10.27
C GLN A 20 16.46 1.85 10.01
N CYS A 21 15.98 1.15 8.97
CA CYS A 21 16.39 -0.23 8.68
C CYS A 21 16.65 -0.55 7.19
N GLY A 22 16.47 0.42 6.27
CA GLY A 22 16.68 0.21 4.83
C GLY A 22 15.63 -0.66 4.13
N ALA A 23 14.58 -1.11 4.82
CA ALA A 23 13.51 -1.90 4.20
C ALA A 23 12.63 -1.05 3.27
N PRO A 24 12.17 -1.59 2.12
CA PRO A 24 11.25 -0.87 1.23
C PRO A 24 9.89 -0.63 1.92
N LEU A 25 9.32 0.54 1.66
CA LEU A 25 8.01 1.00 2.16
C LEU A 25 6.98 1.16 1.02
N TYR A 26 7.37 0.85 -0.22
CA TYR A 26 6.53 0.80 -1.42
C TYR A 26 5.32 -0.16 -1.26
N SER A 27 4.20 0.31 -0.70
CA SER A 27 2.88 -0.37 -0.81
C SER A 27 1.71 0.33 -0.10
N LEU A 28 1.91 1.41 0.67
CA LEU A 28 0.83 1.99 1.49
C LEU A 28 0.25 3.33 0.99
N THR A 29 0.86 3.96 -0.01
CA THR A 29 0.44 5.30 -0.50
C THR A 29 0.15 5.39 -2.00
N GLU A 30 0.43 4.34 -2.79
CA GLU A 30 0.24 4.34 -4.25
C GLU A 30 -0.78 3.27 -4.69
N GLY A 31 -2.08 3.58 -4.57
CA GLY A 31 -3.19 2.76 -5.05
C GLY A 31 -3.54 1.55 -4.17
N GLU A 32 -4.72 1.45 -3.57
CA GLU A 32 -6.01 1.81 -4.16
C GLU A 32 -6.02 1.56 -5.68
N ARG A 33 -5.66 0.33 -6.07
CA ARG A 33 -5.97 -0.21 -7.39
C ARG A 33 -7.49 -0.16 -7.60
N THR A 34 -7.93 0.94 -8.22
CA THR A 34 -9.20 1.09 -8.94
C THR A 34 -10.44 0.59 -8.21
N ARG A 35 -11.03 1.44 -7.36
CA ARG A 35 -12.51 1.46 -7.29
C ARG A 35 -13.05 1.87 -8.66
N ARG A 36 -14.22 1.33 -9.06
CA ARG A 36 -14.79 1.28 -10.44
C ARG A 36 -14.15 0.19 -11.32
N ARG A 37 -14.85 -0.49 -12.23
CA ARG A 37 -16.30 -0.61 -12.51
C ARG A 37 -16.56 -2.05 -13.04
N ASP A 38 -17.66 -2.78 -12.82
CA ASP A 38 -18.78 -2.87 -11.82
C ASP A 38 -19.77 -3.91 -12.38
N ASN A 39 -20.70 -4.43 -11.57
CA ASN A 39 -21.74 -5.40 -11.96
C ASN A 39 -21.26 -6.62 -12.76
N GLU A 40 -20.34 -7.44 -12.22
CA GLU A 40 -20.26 -8.84 -12.64
C GLU A 40 -21.52 -9.59 -12.16
N CYS A 41 -22.61 -9.34 -12.89
CA CYS A 41 -23.90 -9.99 -12.74
C CYS A 41 -23.68 -11.48 -13.01
N PHE A 42 -24.12 -12.32 -12.07
CA PHE A 42 -23.90 -13.76 -12.04
C PHE A 42 -24.26 -14.43 -13.38
N GLY A 43 -23.23 -14.62 -14.21
CA GLY A 43 -23.37 -15.28 -15.49
C GLY A 43 -23.29 -16.79 -15.33
N THR A 44 -24.39 -17.47 -15.68
CA THR A 44 -24.47 -18.91 -15.95
C THR A 44 -24.45 -19.84 -14.73
N HIS A 45 -25.65 -20.19 -14.23
CA HIS A 45 -26.15 -21.57 -14.32
C HIS A 45 -27.67 -21.61 -14.17
#